data_AF-A0A1E7HVW5-F1
#
_entry.id   AF-A0A1E7HVW5-F1
#
_cell.length_a   1.000
_cell.length_b   1.000
_cell.length_c   1.000
_cell.angle_alpha   90.00
_cell.angle_beta   90.00
_cell.angle_gamma   90.00
#
_symmetry.space_group_name_H-M   'P 1'
#
loop_
_entity.id
_entity.type
_entity.pdbx_description
1 polymer ?
#
loop_
_entity_poly.entity_id
_entity_poly.type
_entity_poly.pdbx_seq_one_letter_code
_entity_poly.pdbx_strand_id
1 'polypeptide(L)'
;MKHATIYNICDGPILKSQAISEPGKNLRKLYRKLFGNPLLKHFILRWCSHPNIPMEKVELYQNMMSQAMIATFEDWQNPEWVKKTFAPLGALLNKVKDPEWRIRHAADTKPPRIKDAEVDEVLKAVLDDIYRVWDKNPNDPYFPVSAQVLMPGDSVCNGENFMNIMNGLGSYEFQNINLLFGLMRCFLHTNPLAMKIFRRPWKGLAEPLSMPVSWITHRTAFYDDIFFEQIYNLYILEDLPQDEQAKLKEMLESILHFLIVTSMEWLTAPSSRIKHPAITCLPKDENGEPLCNLKPKDWKAKKELGFDDYVPDVDTTYLALAMSRKWLDLVKKKNLTCDQSLLENCEKFLDFPWIEIINEYQIGGGNKTNPPTITMTRPLDYFGAVNLWFNKPFEKENGRMIRETLGNEVCPGHNMDILESILINRAQWNALKGENLETVKRFLTFHHNAFISGNFKHDSAVRFYLPEIYVSYAGRLYDTWLTIPEDQQQVIDPDGKIEDIRHLAIHYCKFDMLGKTLNPFDASLAVATLSLLRYETPKDGIIERGIRILHDHLGEGRKKHPYKAYEWTMVRHPTRIIVGSEVTTSLFAMNAIACYKKYLK
;
A
#
# COMPACT_ATOMS: atom_id res chain seq x y z
N MET A 1 -13.18 6.03 40.16
CA MET A 1 -12.04 5.47 39.41
C MET A 1 -10.81 6.29 39.75
N LYS A 2 -9.67 5.65 40.04
CA LYS A 2 -8.41 6.34 40.39
C LYS A 2 -7.70 6.96 39.17
N HIS A 3 -7.99 6.44 37.99
CA HIS A 3 -7.38 6.83 36.72
C HIS A 3 -8.43 7.31 35.72
N ALA A 4 -8.01 8.17 34.80
CA ALA A 4 -8.86 8.75 33.78
C ALA A 4 -9.24 7.75 32.71
N THR A 5 -10.46 7.88 32.19
CA THR A 5 -10.88 7.29 30.91
C THR A 5 -10.77 8.33 29.80
N ILE A 6 -10.86 7.89 28.54
CA ILE A 6 -10.87 8.80 27.39
C ILE A 6 -12.02 9.83 27.48
N TYR A 7 -13.14 9.45 28.08
CA TYR A 7 -14.29 10.32 28.29
C TYR A 7 -14.03 11.42 29.31
N ASN A 8 -13.19 11.17 30.32
CA ASN A 8 -12.79 12.20 31.28
C ASN A 8 -11.96 13.30 30.62
N ILE A 9 -11.19 12.96 29.59
CA ILE A 9 -10.35 13.87 28.83
C ILE A 9 -11.16 14.62 27.76
N CYS A 10 -12.07 13.93 27.07
CA CYS A 10 -12.68 14.45 25.85
C CYS A 10 -14.10 15.00 26.01
N ASP A 11 -14.98 14.40 26.84
CA ASP A 11 -16.41 14.77 26.85
C ASP A 11 -16.63 16.24 27.25
N GLY A 12 -15.88 16.74 28.24
CA GLY A 12 -15.96 18.15 28.65
C GLY A 12 -15.53 19.10 27.53
N PRO A 13 -14.24 19.09 27.13
CA PRO A 13 -13.72 19.98 26.10
C PRO A 13 -14.45 19.91 24.76
N ILE A 14 -14.83 18.71 24.28
CA ILE A 14 -15.35 18.55 22.92
C ILE A 14 -16.85 18.81 22.85
N LEU A 15 -17.63 18.31 23.83
CA LEU A 15 -19.10 18.36 23.77
C LEU A 15 -19.68 19.61 24.42
N LYS A 16 -18.99 20.24 25.38
CA LYS A 16 -19.51 21.40 26.13
C LYS A 16 -18.98 22.74 25.64
N SER A 17 -17.77 22.79 25.08
CA SER A 17 -17.19 24.04 24.58
C SER A 17 -17.82 24.46 23.25
N GLN A 18 -17.67 25.73 22.84
CA GLN A 18 -18.05 26.16 21.49
C GLN A 18 -16.85 25.98 20.54
N ALA A 19 -17.10 25.43 19.35
CA ALA A 19 -16.08 25.38 18.30
C ALA A 19 -16.01 26.76 17.62
N ILE A 20 -14.82 27.34 17.52
CA ILE A 20 -14.60 28.69 16.96
C ILE A 20 -14.37 28.62 15.43
N SER A 21 -13.91 27.46 14.94
CA SER A 21 -13.46 27.23 13.58
C SER A 21 -13.97 25.88 13.03
N GLU A 22 -13.80 25.65 11.73
CA GLU A 22 -14.15 24.38 11.07
C GLU A 22 -13.38 23.16 11.61
N PRO A 23 -12.07 23.25 11.91
CA PRO A 23 -11.35 22.17 12.57
C PRO A 23 -11.98 21.67 13.87
N GLY A 24 -12.43 22.57 14.74
CA GLY A 24 -13.14 22.19 15.97
C GLY A 24 -14.50 21.55 15.72
N LYS A 25 -15.25 22.02 14.72
CA LYS A 25 -16.53 21.41 14.31
C LYS A 25 -16.32 19.99 13.77
N ASN A 26 -15.31 19.81 12.93
CA ASN A 26 -14.91 18.51 12.40
C ASN A 26 -14.47 17.55 13.51
N LEU A 27 -13.61 18.00 14.43
CA LEU A 27 -13.16 17.20 15.58
C LEU A 27 -14.35 16.68 16.40
N ARG A 28 -15.33 17.55 16.71
CA ARG A 28 -16.56 17.14 17.40
C ARG A 28 -17.36 16.11 16.61
N LYS A 29 -17.50 16.30 15.29
CA LYS A 29 -18.22 15.37 14.42
C LYS A 29 -17.56 13.99 14.46
N LEU A 30 -16.24 13.93 14.28
CA LEU A 30 -15.46 12.69 14.34
C LEU A 30 -15.53 12.04 15.72
N TYR A 31 -15.41 12.82 16.80
CA TYR A 31 -15.55 12.35 18.18
C TYR A 31 -16.89 11.65 18.42
N ARG A 32 -18.00 12.28 18.00
CA ARG A 32 -19.35 11.68 18.15
C ARG A 32 -19.48 10.37 17.37
N LYS A 33 -18.89 10.29 16.18
CA LYS A 33 -18.94 9.10 15.33
C LYS A 33 -18.09 7.95 15.88
N LEU A 34 -16.89 8.25 16.36
CA LEU A 34 -15.93 7.25 16.85
C LEU A 34 -16.16 6.91 18.32
N PHE A 35 -15.95 7.87 19.22
CA PHE A 35 -16.01 7.67 20.67
C PHE A 35 -17.42 7.76 21.24
N GLY A 36 -18.35 8.40 20.52
CA GLY A 36 -19.78 8.41 20.84
C GLY A 36 -20.54 7.17 20.38
N ASN A 37 -19.92 6.27 19.60
CA ASN A 37 -20.56 5.02 19.18
C ASN A 37 -20.96 4.20 20.43
N PRO A 38 -22.25 3.82 20.61
CA PRO A 38 -22.71 3.18 21.84
C PRO A 38 -21.99 1.87 22.18
N LEU A 39 -21.64 1.07 21.16
CA LEU A 39 -20.93 -0.20 21.35
C LEU A 39 -19.52 0.06 21.86
N LEU A 40 -18.77 0.93 21.18
CA LEU A 40 -17.42 1.30 21.62
C LEU A 40 -17.44 1.98 22.98
N LYS A 41 -18.39 2.88 23.23
CA LYS A 41 -18.47 3.68 24.46
C LYS A 41 -18.77 2.84 25.68
N HIS A 42 -19.87 2.12 25.66
CA HIS A 42 -20.38 1.48 26.87
C HIS A 42 -19.77 0.10 27.13
N PHE A 43 -19.33 -0.60 26.08
CA PHE A 43 -18.86 -1.99 26.21
C PHE A 43 -17.34 -2.15 26.10
N ILE A 44 -16.61 -1.14 25.62
CA ILE A 44 -15.16 -1.26 25.38
C ILE A 44 -14.39 -0.14 26.09
N LEU A 45 -14.53 1.10 25.63
CA LEU A 45 -13.63 2.20 26.00
C LEU A 45 -13.86 2.73 27.41
N ARG A 46 -15.07 2.62 27.96
CA ARG A 46 -15.35 2.97 29.36
C ARG A 46 -14.55 2.12 30.35
N TRP A 47 -14.14 0.92 29.93
CA TRP A 47 -13.34 -0.03 30.73
C TRP A 47 -11.84 0.08 30.45
N CYS A 48 -11.43 1.06 29.65
CA CYS A 48 -10.04 1.37 29.36
C CYS A 48 -9.64 2.61 30.16
N SER A 49 -9.31 2.47 31.45
CA SER A 49 -8.79 3.58 32.27
C SER A 49 -7.26 3.60 32.20
N HIS A 50 -6.65 4.77 32.00
CA HIS A 50 -5.23 4.85 31.70
C HIS A 50 -4.35 5.02 32.95
N PRO A 51 -3.48 4.06 33.30
CA PRO A 51 -2.73 4.06 34.57
C PRO A 51 -1.76 5.24 34.69
N ASN A 52 -1.23 5.75 33.58
CA ASN A 52 -0.34 6.93 33.60
C ASN A 52 -1.08 8.27 33.71
N ILE A 53 -2.41 8.28 33.75
CA ILE A 53 -3.24 9.50 33.86
C ILE A 53 -4.11 9.37 35.11
N PRO A 54 -3.57 9.66 36.30
CA PRO A 54 -4.40 9.76 37.49
C PRO A 54 -5.33 10.97 37.37
N MET A 55 -6.44 10.98 38.10
CA MET A 55 -7.49 12.00 37.94
C MET A 55 -6.97 13.43 38.15
N GLU A 56 -5.96 13.63 39.01
CA GLU A 56 -5.30 14.93 39.22
C GLU A 56 -4.53 15.47 38.00
N LYS A 57 -4.20 14.61 37.02
CA LYS A 57 -3.49 15.01 35.78
C LYS A 57 -4.42 15.13 34.57
N VAL A 58 -5.73 14.99 34.76
CA VAL A 58 -6.71 15.05 33.66
C VAL A 58 -6.73 16.43 32.99
N GLU A 59 -6.56 17.50 33.78
CA GLU A 59 -6.62 18.88 33.28
C GLU A 59 -5.62 19.15 32.15
N LEU A 60 -4.41 18.58 32.23
CA LEU A 60 -3.39 18.67 31.18
C LEU A 60 -3.93 18.20 29.81
N TYR A 61 -4.61 17.06 29.81
CA TYR A 61 -5.16 16.47 28.58
C TYR A 61 -6.47 17.14 28.15
N GLN A 62 -7.28 17.61 29.10
CA GLN A 62 -8.45 18.42 28.79
C GLN A 62 -8.03 19.73 28.11
N ASN A 63 -6.97 20.37 28.57
CA ASN A 63 -6.43 21.57 27.92
C ASN A 63 -5.96 21.28 26.49
N MET A 64 -5.24 20.16 26.26
CA MET A 64 -4.87 19.72 24.91
C MET A 64 -6.11 19.62 23.98
N MET A 65 -7.19 18.98 24.44
CA MET A 65 -8.42 18.86 23.65
C MET A 65 -9.15 20.20 23.48
N SER A 66 -9.13 21.07 24.49
CA SER A 66 -9.68 22.42 24.39
C SER A 66 -8.95 23.26 23.35
N GLN A 67 -7.62 23.19 23.29
CA GLN A 67 -6.82 23.86 22.27
C GLN A 67 -7.17 23.34 20.87
N ALA A 68 -7.28 22.03 20.68
CA ALA A 68 -7.68 21.45 19.40
C ALA A 68 -9.10 21.89 18.95
N MET A 69 -10.01 22.13 19.90
CA MET A 69 -11.39 22.60 19.63
C MET A 69 -11.48 24.06 19.17
N ILE A 70 -10.50 24.90 19.55
CA ILE A 70 -10.45 26.32 19.17
C ILE A 70 -9.43 26.61 18.06
N ALA A 71 -8.60 25.62 17.70
CA ALA A 71 -7.54 25.74 16.70
C ALA A 71 -8.05 26.23 15.34
N THR A 72 -7.37 27.19 14.74
CA THR A 72 -7.61 27.60 13.36
C THR A 72 -6.86 26.70 12.39
N PHE A 73 -6.97 26.96 11.09
CA PHE A 73 -6.18 26.25 10.09
C PHE A 73 -4.68 26.56 10.27
N GLU A 74 -4.34 27.80 10.58
CA GLU A 74 -2.97 28.27 10.77
C GLU A 74 -2.31 27.60 11.97
N ASP A 75 -3.07 27.38 13.05
CA ASP A 75 -2.59 26.63 14.22
C ASP A 75 -2.18 25.20 13.82
N TRP A 76 -3.04 24.52 13.06
CA TRP A 76 -2.78 23.16 12.56
C TRP A 76 -1.58 23.08 11.61
N GLN A 77 -1.24 24.17 10.94
CA GLN A 77 -0.07 24.25 10.06
C GLN A 77 1.18 24.77 10.79
N ASN A 78 1.10 25.11 12.07
CA ASN A 78 2.23 25.61 12.86
C ASN A 78 2.90 24.44 13.63
N PRO A 79 4.12 24.00 13.23
CA PRO A 79 4.77 22.85 13.85
C PRO A 79 5.07 23.03 15.34
N GLU A 80 5.38 24.25 15.79
CA GLU A 80 5.64 24.54 17.19
C GLU A 80 4.35 24.48 18.03
N TRP A 81 3.24 24.95 17.47
CA TRP A 81 1.93 24.81 18.10
C TRP A 81 1.54 23.33 18.23
N VAL A 82 1.63 22.56 17.14
CA VAL A 82 1.32 21.12 17.13
C VAL A 82 2.17 20.39 18.18
N LYS A 83 3.49 20.62 18.16
CA LYS A 83 4.43 20.01 19.11
C LYS A 83 4.09 20.35 20.56
N LYS A 84 3.83 21.62 20.87
CA LYS A 84 3.49 22.07 22.22
C LYS A 84 2.15 21.51 22.69
N THR A 85 1.12 21.60 21.86
CA THR A 85 -0.25 21.22 22.19
C THR A 85 -0.37 19.71 22.40
N PHE A 86 0.21 18.90 21.52
CA PHE A 86 0.04 17.44 21.55
C PHE A 86 1.18 16.69 22.24
N ALA A 87 2.16 17.39 22.84
CA ALA A 87 3.23 16.77 23.63
C ALA A 87 2.71 15.78 24.69
N PRO A 88 1.60 16.05 25.42
CA PRO A 88 1.05 15.09 26.37
C PRO A 88 0.67 13.75 25.74
N LEU A 89 0.10 13.76 24.52
CA LEU A 89 -0.24 12.54 23.79
C LEU A 89 1.01 11.84 23.26
N GLY A 90 1.96 12.58 22.70
CA GLY A 90 3.25 12.01 22.25
C GLY A 90 3.97 11.26 23.39
N ALA A 91 3.95 11.83 24.60
CA ALA A 91 4.52 11.19 25.79
C ALA A 91 3.78 9.92 26.24
N LEU A 92 2.47 9.81 25.96
CA LEU A 92 1.70 8.57 26.19
C LEU A 92 2.01 7.51 25.13
N LEU A 93 2.09 7.90 23.86
CA LEU A 93 2.41 6.99 22.76
C LEU A 93 3.78 6.34 22.97
N ASN A 94 4.77 7.08 23.49
CA ASN A 94 6.09 6.53 23.85
C ASN A 94 6.03 5.44 24.94
N LYS A 95 4.92 5.32 25.68
CA LYS A 95 4.73 4.31 26.73
C LYS A 95 3.88 3.13 26.27
N VAL A 96 3.33 3.17 25.05
CA VAL A 96 2.60 2.05 24.48
C VAL A 96 3.57 0.89 24.25
N LYS A 97 3.18 -0.30 24.69
CA LYS A 97 3.91 -1.54 24.44
C LYS A 97 3.01 -2.45 23.63
N ASP A 98 3.34 -2.64 22.36
CA ASP A 98 2.65 -3.63 21.54
C ASP A 98 2.98 -5.04 22.03
N PRO A 99 2.00 -5.95 22.08
CA PRO A 99 2.29 -7.36 22.20
C PRO A 99 2.95 -7.88 20.91
N GLU A 100 3.59 -9.04 21.01
CA GLU A 100 4.04 -9.75 19.82
C GLU A 100 2.82 -10.22 19.02
N TRP A 101 2.60 -9.59 17.87
CA TRP A 101 1.46 -9.85 17.02
C TRP A 101 1.70 -11.00 16.03
N ARG A 102 2.91 -11.07 15.45
CA ARG A 102 3.29 -12.09 14.46
C ARG A 102 3.85 -13.32 15.16
N ILE A 103 3.27 -14.49 14.89
CA ILE A 103 3.76 -15.79 15.37
C ILE A 103 4.64 -16.39 14.26
N ARG A 104 5.94 -16.48 14.53
CA ARG A 104 6.96 -17.00 13.61
C ARG A 104 7.77 -18.10 14.31
N HIS A 105 7.61 -19.35 13.89
CA HIS A 105 8.47 -20.46 14.32
C HIS A 105 9.41 -20.87 13.18
N ALA A 106 10.55 -21.47 13.50
CA ALA A 106 11.43 -22.05 12.49
C ALA A 106 10.67 -23.13 11.69
N ALA A 107 10.87 -23.14 10.38
CA ALA A 107 10.31 -24.16 9.50
C ALA A 107 11.03 -25.50 9.70
N ASP A 108 10.36 -26.61 9.39
CA ASP A 108 10.98 -27.94 9.40
C ASP A 108 12.15 -27.97 8.41
N THR A 109 13.32 -28.42 8.86
CA THR A 109 14.52 -28.59 8.03
C THR A 109 14.35 -29.58 6.88
N LYS A 110 13.39 -30.51 6.95
CA LYS A 110 13.16 -31.50 5.89
C LYS A 110 12.44 -30.85 4.69
N PRO A 111 13.01 -30.92 3.48
CA PRO A 111 12.34 -30.39 2.29
C PRO A 111 11.10 -31.23 1.95
N PRO A 112 9.92 -30.60 1.78
CA PRO A 112 8.75 -31.33 1.32
C PRO A 112 8.94 -31.74 -0.15
N ARG A 113 8.38 -32.89 -0.52
CA ARG A 113 8.17 -33.25 -1.92
C ARG A 113 6.76 -32.86 -2.30
N ILE A 114 6.64 -32.14 -3.41
CA ILE A 114 5.36 -31.75 -4.00
C ILE A 114 5.14 -32.57 -5.27
N LYS A 115 3.93 -33.08 -5.44
CA LYS A 115 3.49 -33.76 -6.66
C LYS A 115 2.84 -32.74 -7.59
N ASP A 116 2.96 -32.93 -8.89
CA ASP A 116 2.33 -32.07 -9.90
C ASP A 116 0.81 -31.96 -9.68
N ALA A 117 0.15 -33.05 -9.27
CA ALA A 117 -1.27 -33.03 -8.95
C ALA A 117 -1.64 -32.06 -7.82
N GLU A 118 -0.76 -31.83 -6.84
CA GLU A 118 -0.99 -30.87 -5.75
C GLU A 118 -0.82 -29.43 -6.25
N VAL A 119 0.10 -29.21 -7.19
CA VAL A 119 0.30 -27.92 -7.87
C VAL A 119 -0.94 -27.57 -8.70
N ASP A 120 -1.44 -28.53 -9.47
CA ASP A 120 -2.63 -28.37 -10.32
C ASP A 120 -3.90 -28.20 -9.51
N GLU A 121 -4.01 -28.86 -8.35
CA GLU A 121 -5.14 -28.68 -7.42
C GLU A 121 -5.19 -27.23 -6.90
N VAL A 122 -4.05 -26.66 -6.50
CA VAL A 122 -3.98 -25.25 -6.09
C VAL A 122 -4.39 -24.33 -7.24
N LEU A 123 -3.81 -24.52 -8.43
CA LEU A 123 -4.10 -23.68 -9.60
C LEU A 123 -5.58 -23.71 -9.96
N LYS A 124 -6.18 -24.90 -9.99
CA LYS A 124 -7.61 -25.06 -10.27
C LYS A 124 -8.47 -24.33 -9.25
N ALA A 125 -8.19 -24.52 -7.96
CA ALA A 125 -8.98 -23.91 -6.89
C ALA A 125 -8.95 -22.37 -6.93
N VAL A 126 -7.80 -21.78 -7.25
CA VAL A 126 -7.67 -20.31 -7.33
C VAL A 126 -8.29 -19.76 -8.62
N LEU A 127 -8.19 -20.46 -9.75
CA LEU A 127 -8.84 -20.04 -11.00
C LEU A 127 -10.38 -20.09 -10.88
N ASP A 128 -10.92 -21.17 -10.31
CA ASP A 128 -12.36 -21.28 -10.03
C ASP A 128 -12.85 -20.12 -9.15
N ASP A 129 -12.02 -19.67 -8.20
CA ASP A 129 -12.33 -18.52 -7.34
C ASP A 129 -12.31 -17.20 -8.12
N ILE A 130 -11.25 -16.97 -8.91
CA ILE A 130 -11.04 -15.75 -9.70
C ILE A 130 -12.17 -15.56 -10.71
N TYR A 131 -12.49 -16.59 -11.50
CA TYR A 131 -13.56 -16.53 -12.49
C TYR A 131 -14.92 -16.30 -11.84
N ARG A 132 -15.24 -17.04 -10.78
CA ARG A 132 -16.49 -16.88 -10.03
C ARG A 132 -16.66 -15.46 -9.45
N VAL A 133 -15.58 -14.84 -8.99
CA VAL A 133 -15.62 -13.49 -8.42
C VAL A 133 -15.78 -12.44 -9.52
N TRP A 134 -15.02 -12.57 -10.61
CA TRP A 134 -15.10 -11.68 -11.76
C TRP A 134 -16.51 -11.65 -12.37
N ASP A 135 -17.10 -12.83 -12.58
CA ASP A 135 -18.41 -12.97 -13.23
C ASP A 135 -19.60 -12.55 -12.34
N LYS A 136 -19.34 -12.17 -11.08
CA LYS A 136 -20.40 -11.75 -10.15
C LYS A 136 -21.03 -10.40 -10.53
N ASN A 137 -20.30 -9.53 -11.22
CA ASN A 137 -20.76 -8.20 -11.63
C ASN A 137 -20.63 -8.04 -13.15
N PRO A 138 -21.50 -8.68 -13.97
CA PRO A 138 -21.30 -8.75 -15.41
C PRO A 138 -21.31 -7.40 -16.15
N ASN A 139 -21.91 -6.35 -15.55
CA ASN A 139 -21.99 -5.02 -16.15
C ASN A 139 -20.77 -4.12 -15.83
N ASP A 140 -20.01 -4.47 -14.79
CA ASP A 140 -18.79 -3.80 -14.35
C ASP A 140 -17.95 -4.86 -13.62
N PRO A 141 -17.28 -5.77 -14.35
CA PRO A 141 -16.49 -6.83 -13.72
C PRO A 141 -15.28 -6.24 -12.98
N TYR A 142 -15.04 -6.70 -11.75
CA TYR A 142 -13.89 -6.27 -10.94
C TYR A 142 -13.59 -7.26 -9.82
N PHE A 143 -12.38 -7.14 -9.25
CA PHE A 143 -12.00 -7.85 -8.03
C PHE A 143 -12.24 -6.97 -6.80
N PRO A 144 -13.18 -7.33 -5.90
CA PRO A 144 -13.45 -6.54 -4.70
C PRO A 144 -12.29 -6.61 -3.71
N VAL A 145 -11.86 -5.45 -3.22
CA VAL A 145 -10.83 -5.33 -2.20
C VAL A 145 -11.39 -4.62 -0.97
N SER A 146 -11.05 -5.12 0.21
CA SER A 146 -11.54 -4.59 1.48
C SER A 146 -10.44 -3.85 2.23
N ALA A 147 -10.76 -2.64 2.70
CA ALA A 147 -9.95 -1.93 3.68
C ALA A 147 -10.53 -2.14 5.09
N GLN A 148 -9.66 -2.37 6.08
CA GLN A 148 -10.01 -2.57 7.48
C GLN A 148 -9.14 -1.68 8.37
N VAL A 149 -9.78 -0.81 9.16
CA VAL A 149 -9.11 -0.01 10.18
C VAL A 149 -8.79 -0.87 11.40
N LEU A 150 -7.54 -0.89 11.84
CA LEU A 150 -7.11 -1.52 13.08
C LEU A 150 -7.10 -0.50 14.21
N MET A 151 -8.08 -0.63 15.12
CA MET A 151 -8.28 0.28 16.25
C MET A 151 -7.10 0.37 17.23
N PRO A 152 -6.32 -0.70 17.49
CA PRO A 152 -5.06 -0.58 18.25
C PRO A 152 -4.02 0.30 17.57
N GLY A 153 -4.21 0.64 16.29
CA GLY A 153 -3.32 1.48 15.53
C GLY A 153 -2.01 0.78 15.19
N ASP A 154 -1.05 1.60 14.80
CA ASP A 154 0.20 1.17 14.22
C ASP A 154 1.33 1.03 15.25
N SER A 155 2.03 -0.11 15.25
CA SER A 155 3.06 -0.46 16.23
C SER A 155 4.28 0.46 16.19
N VAL A 156 4.53 1.09 15.05
CA VAL A 156 5.69 1.99 14.83
C VAL A 156 5.34 3.45 15.07
N CYS A 157 4.08 3.77 15.38
CA CYS A 157 3.68 5.13 15.75
C CYS A 157 3.94 5.41 17.24
N ASN A 158 5.17 5.84 17.53
CA ASN A 158 5.55 6.45 18.80
C ASN A 158 5.27 7.97 18.79
N GLY A 159 5.63 8.67 19.86
CA GLY A 159 5.40 10.11 19.97
C GLY A 159 6.15 10.95 18.93
N GLU A 160 7.36 10.55 18.53
CA GLU A 160 8.14 11.24 17.49
C GLU A 160 7.46 11.10 16.13
N ASN A 161 7.15 9.86 15.73
CA ASN A 161 6.46 9.57 14.47
C ASN A 161 5.08 10.21 14.43
N PHE A 162 4.34 10.21 15.55
CA PHE A 162 3.09 10.94 15.66
C PHE A 162 3.25 12.42 15.33
N MET A 163 4.24 13.10 15.92
CA MET A 163 4.48 14.51 15.63
C MET A 163 4.92 14.75 14.18
N ASN A 164 5.76 13.85 13.63
CA ASN A 164 6.15 13.93 12.23
C ASN A 164 4.96 13.81 11.28
N ILE A 165 4.01 12.91 11.54
CA ILE A 165 2.77 12.80 10.75
C ILE A 165 1.94 14.07 10.88
N MET A 166 1.68 14.51 12.12
CA MET A 166 0.82 15.66 12.37
C MET A 166 1.34 16.93 11.69
N ASN A 167 2.66 17.12 11.63
CA ASN A 167 3.28 18.25 10.93
C ASN A 167 3.36 18.06 9.41
N GLY A 168 3.36 16.82 8.92
CA GLY A 168 3.45 16.53 7.48
C GLY A 168 2.11 16.53 6.75
N LEU A 169 0.99 16.50 7.47
CA LEU A 169 -0.36 16.52 6.92
C LEU A 169 -0.85 17.95 6.64
N GLY A 170 -1.34 18.20 5.43
CA GLY A 170 -1.97 19.48 5.06
C GLY A 170 -3.45 19.60 5.44
N SER A 171 -4.15 18.47 5.63
CA SER A 171 -5.58 18.49 6.00
C SER A 171 -5.81 18.31 7.51
N TYR A 172 -6.61 19.21 8.08
CA TYR A 172 -6.98 19.17 9.50
C TYR A 172 -7.93 18.01 9.79
N GLU A 173 -8.69 17.54 8.80
CA GLU A 173 -9.52 16.34 8.90
C GLU A 173 -8.65 15.12 9.23
N PHE A 174 -7.51 14.98 8.54
CA PHE A 174 -6.54 13.92 8.85
C PHE A 174 -5.83 14.17 10.17
N GLN A 175 -5.42 15.40 10.48
CA GLN A 175 -4.77 15.66 11.77
C GLN A 175 -5.72 15.35 12.94
N ASN A 176 -7.01 15.68 12.83
CA ASN A 176 -8.03 15.32 13.81
C ASN A 176 -8.22 13.79 13.91
N ILE A 177 -8.28 13.05 12.79
CA ILE A 177 -8.42 11.59 12.85
C ILE A 177 -7.19 10.96 13.51
N ASN A 178 -6.00 11.45 13.18
CA ASN A 178 -4.74 11.03 13.76
C ASN A 178 -4.72 11.25 15.28
N LEU A 179 -5.15 12.43 15.75
CA LEU A 179 -5.29 12.75 17.17
C LEU A 179 -6.21 11.76 17.90
N LEU A 180 -7.40 11.51 17.35
CA LEU A 180 -8.37 10.61 17.98
C LEU A 180 -7.88 9.15 17.99
N PHE A 181 -7.25 8.67 16.93
CA PHE A 181 -6.69 7.31 16.89
C PHE A 181 -5.44 7.15 17.75
N GLY A 182 -4.61 8.20 17.90
CA GLY A 182 -3.52 8.21 18.86
C GLY A 182 -4.01 8.03 20.30
N LEU A 183 -5.09 8.73 20.67
CA LEU A 183 -5.77 8.53 21.96
C LEU A 183 -6.37 7.13 22.07
N MET A 184 -7.10 6.68 21.06
CA MET A 184 -7.69 5.33 21.01
C MET A 184 -6.63 4.26 21.30
N ARG A 185 -5.49 4.34 20.61
CA ARG A 185 -4.35 3.44 20.78
C ARG A 185 -3.84 3.44 22.22
N CYS A 186 -3.57 4.61 22.80
CA CYS A 186 -3.09 4.72 24.18
C CYS A 186 -4.07 4.06 25.18
N PHE A 187 -5.37 4.32 25.03
CA PHE A 187 -6.37 3.78 25.95
C PHE A 187 -6.63 2.30 25.75
N LEU A 188 -6.76 1.81 24.51
CA LEU A 188 -6.99 0.39 24.24
C LEU A 188 -5.85 -0.49 24.77
N HIS A 189 -4.59 -0.05 24.65
CA HIS A 189 -3.42 -0.81 25.14
C HIS A 189 -3.37 -0.99 26.65
N THR A 190 -4.20 -0.29 27.41
CA THR A 190 -4.30 -0.46 28.87
C THR A 190 -5.19 -1.64 29.27
N ASN A 191 -5.97 -2.19 28.32
CA ASN A 191 -6.89 -3.28 28.57
C ASN A 191 -6.68 -4.42 27.54
N PRO A 192 -5.91 -5.47 27.90
CA PRO A 192 -5.63 -6.59 27.00
C PRO A 192 -6.88 -7.34 26.51
N LEU A 193 -7.96 -7.39 27.30
CA LEU A 193 -9.21 -8.04 26.91
C LEU A 193 -9.92 -7.24 25.81
N ALA A 194 -9.96 -5.92 25.95
CA ALA A 194 -10.49 -5.03 24.92
C ALA A 194 -9.66 -5.12 23.63
N MET A 195 -8.33 -5.17 23.71
CA MET A 195 -7.46 -5.34 22.54
C MET A 195 -7.75 -6.62 21.76
N LYS A 196 -7.94 -7.75 22.45
CA LYS A 196 -8.22 -9.07 21.82
C LYS A 196 -9.51 -9.12 21.00
N ILE A 197 -10.40 -8.14 21.15
CA ILE A 197 -11.61 -7.98 20.31
C ILE A 197 -11.22 -7.49 18.91
N PHE A 198 -10.27 -6.55 18.82
CA PHE A 198 -9.90 -5.90 17.56
C PHE A 198 -8.73 -6.56 16.85
N ARG A 199 -7.80 -7.14 17.62
CA ARG A 199 -6.57 -7.69 17.07
C ARG A 199 -6.08 -8.86 17.91
N ARG A 200 -5.69 -9.94 17.24
CA ARG A 200 -5.20 -11.17 17.86
C ARG A 200 -3.89 -11.57 17.18
N PRO A 201 -2.98 -12.26 17.89
CA PRO A 201 -1.79 -12.81 17.24
C PRO A 201 -2.15 -13.73 16.07
N TRP A 202 -1.36 -13.70 14.99
CA TRP A 202 -1.57 -14.51 13.78
C TRP A 202 -0.27 -15.19 13.34
N LYS A 203 -0.39 -16.23 12.49
CA LYS A 203 0.75 -16.94 11.90
C LYS A 203 1.17 -16.26 10.59
N GLY A 204 2.47 -16.11 10.38
CA GLY A 204 3.03 -15.49 9.17
C GLY A 204 3.36 -14.01 9.35
N LEU A 205 3.63 -13.33 8.23
CA LEU A 205 3.97 -11.91 8.17
C LEU A 205 2.71 -11.07 7.96
N ALA A 206 1.97 -11.33 6.87
CA ALA A 206 0.74 -10.63 6.55
C ALA A 206 -0.40 -10.92 7.55
N GLU A 207 -0.97 -9.85 8.11
CA GLU A 207 -2.11 -9.92 9.02
C GLU A 207 -3.40 -10.32 8.29
N PRO A 208 -4.16 -11.32 8.78
CA PRO A 208 -5.46 -11.64 8.22
C PRO A 208 -6.51 -10.57 8.58
N LEU A 209 -7.31 -10.16 7.59
CA LEU A 209 -8.47 -9.31 7.81
C LEU A 209 -9.54 -10.09 8.58
N SER A 210 -9.69 -9.78 9.86
CA SER A 210 -10.49 -10.58 10.81
C SER A 210 -11.89 -10.04 11.09
N MET A 211 -12.22 -8.81 10.66
CA MET A 211 -13.48 -8.13 11.00
C MET A 211 -14.31 -7.70 9.76
N PRO A 212 -15.01 -8.64 9.08
CA PRO A 212 -15.79 -8.31 7.88
C PRO A 212 -16.88 -7.26 8.06
N VAL A 213 -17.40 -7.11 9.28
CA VAL A 213 -18.40 -6.08 9.60
C VAL A 213 -17.86 -4.66 9.50
N SER A 214 -16.54 -4.48 9.56
CA SER A 214 -15.85 -3.20 9.42
C SER A 214 -15.19 -2.99 8.05
N TRP A 215 -15.38 -3.92 7.11
CA TRP A 215 -14.77 -3.81 5.78
C TRP A 215 -15.42 -2.71 4.96
N ILE A 216 -14.57 -1.88 4.36
CA ILE A 216 -14.94 -0.97 3.29
C ILE A 216 -14.48 -1.63 1.99
N THR A 217 -15.41 -2.30 1.31
CA THR A 217 -15.12 -3.02 0.06
C THR A 217 -15.37 -2.12 -1.14
N HIS A 218 -14.37 -2.00 -2.01
CA HIS A 218 -14.41 -1.12 -3.17
C HIS A 218 -13.38 -1.50 -4.23
N ARG A 219 -13.51 -0.92 -5.43
CA ARG A 219 -12.53 -0.93 -6.52
C ARG A 219 -11.74 0.39 -6.52
N THR A 220 -10.44 0.35 -6.78
CA THR A 220 -9.60 1.53 -7.05
C THR A 220 -8.52 1.19 -8.07
N ALA A 221 -7.99 2.21 -8.76
CA ALA A 221 -6.90 2.03 -9.71
C ALA A 221 -5.67 1.33 -9.08
N PHE A 222 -5.31 1.74 -7.85
CA PHE A 222 -4.25 1.14 -7.03
C PHE A 222 -4.46 -0.35 -6.65
N TYR A 223 -5.64 -0.91 -6.88
CA TYR A 223 -5.84 -2.36 -6.70
C TYR A 223 -5.67 -3.09 -8.02
N ASP A 224 -6.26 -2.52 -9.07
CA ASP A 224 -6.32 -3.12 -10.41
C ASP A 224 -4.94 -3.18 -11.07
N ASP A 225 -4.06 -2.20 -10.82
CA ASP A 225 -2.68 -2.19 -11.33
C ASP A 225 -1.87 -3.41 -10.84
N ILE A 226 -1.98 -3.78 -9.57
CA ILE A 226 -1.28 -4.95 -9.01
C ILE A 226 -1.89 -6.26 -9.55
N PHE A 227 -3.21 -6.31 -9.77
CA PHE A 227 -3.88 -7.50 -10.29
C PHE A 227 -3.55 -7.78 -11.75
N PHE A 228 -3.32 -6.74 -12.57
CA PHE A 228 -2.88 -6.92 -13.95
C PHE A 228 -1.63 -7.79 -14.02
N GLU A 229 -0.62 -7.51 -13.21
CA GLU A 229 0.65 -8.26 -13.24
C GLU A 229 0.46 -9.73 -12.89
N GLN A 230 -0.42 -10.04 -11.91
CA GLN A 230 -0.69 -11.42 -11.52
C GLN A 230 -1.33 -12.21 -12.68
N ILE A 231 -2.31 -11.59 -13.36
CA ILE A 231 -3.03 -12.19 -14.49
C ILE A 231 -2.15 -12.29 -15.73
N TYR A 232 -1.38 -11.23 -16.00
CA TYR A 232 -0.47 -11.14 -17.12
C TYR A 232 0.55 -12.27 -17.10
N ASN A 233 1.16 -12.53 -15.93
CA ASN A 233 2.11 -13.62 -15.78
C ASN A 233 1.49 -14.98 -16.08
N LEU A 234 0.31 -15.29 -15.54
CA LEU A 234 -0.36 -16.54 -15.90
C LEU A 234 -0.58 -16.64 -17.42
N TYR A 235 -1.06 -15.56 -18.04
CA TYR A 235 -1.36 -15.50 -19.48
C TYR A 235 -0.13 -15.76 -20.38
N ILE A 236 1.06 -15.31 -19.96
CA ILE A 236 2.29 -15.44 -20.76
C ILE A 236 3.14 -16.66 -20.39
N LEU A 237 3.01 -17.19 -19.17
CA LEU A 237 3.84 -18.28 -18.67
C LEU A 237 3.22 -19.66 -18.85
N GLU A 238 1.89 -19.76 -18.89
CA GLU A 238 1.15 -21.02 -19.00
C GLU A 238 0.33 -21.13 -20.29
N ASP A 239 0.30 -22.35 -20.84
CA ASP A 239 -0.50 -22.69 -22.01
C ASP A 239 -1.88 -23.17 -21.56
N LEU A 240 -2.79 -22.22 -21.34
CA LEU A 240 -4.17 -22.48 -20.93
C LEU A 240 -5.09 -22.80 -22.12
N PRO A 241 -6.23 -23.49 -21.88
CA PRO A 241 -7.31 -23.63 -22.86
C PRO A 241 -7.73 -22.30 -23.49
N GLN A 242 -8.20 -22.33 -24.73
CA GLN A 242 -8.49 -21.12 -25.51
C GLN A 242 -9.57 -20.23 -24.88
N ASP A 243 -10.59 -20.83 -24.27
CA ASP A 243 -11.66 -20.16 -23.54
C ASP A 243 -11.14 -19.46 -22.28
N GLU A 244 -10.25 -20.12 -21.53
CA GLU A 244 -9.58 -19.51 -20.38
C GLU A 244 -8.66 -18.37 -20.80
N GLN A 245 -7.85 -18.55 -21.86
CA GLN A 245 -7.02 -17.48 -22.42
C GLN A 245 -7.88 -16.27 -22.85
N ALA A 246 -9.02 -16.52 -23.51
CA ALA A 246 -9.93 -15.45 -23.90
C ALA A 246 -10.48 -14.69 -22.68
N LYS A 247 -10.81 -15.40 -21.61
CA LYS A 247 -11.31 -14.78 -20.38
C LYS A 247 -10.24 -13.96 -19.66
N LEU A 248 -9.01 -14.46 -19.54
CA LEU A 248 -7.90 -13.69 -18.96
C LEU A 248 -7.58 -12.44 -19.79
N LYS A 249 -7.64 -12.54 -21.12
CA LYS A 249 -7.49 -11.39 -22.02
C LYS A 249 -8.55 -10.31 -21.73
N GLU A 250 -9.82 -10.70 -21.60
CA GLU A 250 -10.92 -9.80 -21.24
C GLU A 250 -10.66 -9.09 -19.90
N MET A 251 -10.15 -9.83 -18.91
CA MET A 251 -9.78 -9.25 -17.60
C MET A 251 -8.68 -8.20 -17.73
N LEU A 252 -7.62 -8.50 -18.47
CA LEU A 252 -6.50 -7.59 -18.70
C LEU A 252 -6.95 -6.30 -19.41
N GLU A 253 -7.78 -6.41 -20.46
CA GLU A 253 -8.33 -5.25 -21.16
C GLU A 253 -9.23 -4.40 -20.26
N SER A 254 -10.10 -5.03 -19.46
CA SER A 254 -11.01 -4.33 -18.54
C SER A 254 -10.25 -3.56 -17.45
N ILE A 255 -9.24 -4.19 -16.85
CA ILE A 255 -8.36 -3.57 -15.86
C ILE A 255 -7.62 -2.37 -16.48
N LEU A 256 -7.00 -2.58 -17.65
CA LEU A 256 -6.22 -1.54 -18.32
C LEU A 256 -7.09 -0.36 -18.76
N HIS A 257 -8.32 -0.63 -19.22
CA HIS A 257 -9.29 0.40 -19.56
C HIS A 257 -9.65 1.26 -18.35
N PHE A 258 -9.95 0.64 -17.21
CA PHE A 258 -10.28 1.38 -16.00
C PHE A 258 -9.12 2.27 -15.52
N LEU A 259 -7.88 1.80 -15.67
CA LEU A 259 -6.69 2.60 -15.36
C LEU A 259 -6.51 3.76 -16.35
N ILE A 260 -6.29 3.47 -17.63
CA ILE A 260 -5.83 4.45 -18.62
C ILE A 260 -6.94 5.38 -19.09
N VAL A 261 -8.20 4.92 -19.08
CA VAL A 261 -9.34 5.68 -19.61
C VAL A 261 -10.18 6.27 -18.47
N THR A 262 -10.58 5.46 -17.50
CA THR A 262 -11.50 5.92 -16.42
C THR A 262 -10.78 6.68 -15.31
N SER A 263 -9.56 6.26 -14.96
CA SER A 263 -8.84 6.77 -13.79
C SER A 263 -7.82 7.87 -14.12
N MET A 264 -7.72 8.27 -15.40
CA MET A 264 -6.77 9.28 -15.83
C MET A 264 -7.26 10.70 -15.53
N GLU A 265 -6.37 11.53 -15.00
CA GLU A 265 -6.55 12.97 -14.89
C GLU A 265 -5.31 13.74 -15.38
N TRP A 266 -5.48 15.02 -15.69
CA TRP A 266 -4.41 15.87 -16.19
C TRP A 266 -3.73 16.64 -15.06
N LEU A 267 -2.40 16.52 -14.97
CA LEU A 267 -1.56 17.28 -14.06
C LEU A 267 -0.57 18.18 -14.82
N THR A 268 0.19 18.96 -14.06
CA THR A 268 1.25 19.82 -14.60
C THR A 268 2.47 19.70 -13.71
N ALA A 269 3.61 19.37 -14.32
CA ALA A 269 4.89 19.27 -13.63
C ALA A 269 5.25 20.62 -12.97
N PRO A 270 5.76 20.61 -11.72
CA PRO A 270 5.87 21.82 -10.91
C PRO A 270 6.82 22.86 -11.49
N SER A 271 7.89 22.43 -12.15
CA SER A 271 9.00 23.29 -12.61
C SER A 271 8.92 23.53 -14.11
N SER A 272 8.91 22.47 -14.93
CA SER A 272 8.86 22.61 -16.40
C SER A 272 7.49 23.01 -16.93
N ARG A 273 6.43 22.88 -16.12
CA ARG A 273 5.04 23.10 -16.51
C ARG A 273 4.57 22.17 -17.62
N ILE A 274 5.26 21.04 -17.84
CA ILE A 274 4.81 19.99 -18.76
C ILE A 274 3.45 19.48 -18.27
N LYS A 275 2.44 19.57 -19.14
CA LYS A 275 1.13 18.95 -18.90
C LYS A 275 1.26 17.46 -19.21
N HIS A 276 0.89 16.62 -18.25
CA HIS A 276 1.00 15.17 -18.39
C HIS A 276 -0.21 14.49 -17.75
N PRO A 277 -0.58 13.28 -18.22
CA PRO A 277 -1.62 12.50 -17.57
C PRO A 277 -1.08 11.92 -16.26
N ALA A 278 -1.96 11.51 -15.36
CA ALA A 278 -1.63 10.78 -14.14
C ALA A 278 -2.86 9.96 -13.71
N ILE A 279 -2.67 8.91 -12.92
CA ILE A 279 -3.75 8.02 -12.51
C ILE A 279 -4.18 8.36 -11.08
N THR A 280 -5.46 8.68 -10.90
CA THR A 280 -6.07 8.85 -9.58
C THR A 280 -6.69 7.54 -9.09
N CYS A 281 -6.46 7.17 -7.83
CA CYS A 281 -7.07 5.96 -7.26
C CYS A 281 -8.60 6.01 -7.20
N LEU A 282 -9.15 7.21 -7.09
CA LEU A 282 -10.56 7.42 -6.83
C LEU A 282 -11.13 8.42 -7.83
N PRO A 283 -11.29 7.99 -9.11
CA PRO A 283 -11.81 8.86 -10.15
C PRO A 283 -13.25 9.28 -9.86
N LYS A 284 -13.60 10.49 -10.31
CA LYS A 284 -14.92 11.08 -10.12
C LYS A 284 -15.47 11.60 -11.44
N ASP A 285 -16.79 11.63 -11.55
CA ASP A 285 -17.48 12.29 -12.63
C ASP A 285 -17.52 13.83 -12.41
N GLU A 286 -18.14 14.54 -13.35
CA GLU A 286 -18.30 16.00 -13.30
C GLU A 286 -19.12 16.49 -12.08
N ASN A 287 -19.93 15.61 -11.49
CA ASN A 287 -20.74 15.90 -10.31
C ASN A 287 -20.01 15.57 -9.00
N GLY A 288 -18.79 15.02 -9.08
CA GLY A 288 -18.01 14.60 -7.92
C GLY A 288 -18.42 13.23 -7.35
N GLU A 289 -19.20 12.44 -8.10
CA GLU A 289 -19.58 11.07 -7.74
C GLU A 289 -18.48 10.08 -8.20
N PRO A 290 -18.22 9.01 -7.43
CA PRO A 290 -17.14 8.08 -7.74
C PRO A 290 -17.45 7.27 -9.00
N LEU A 291 -16.47 7.19 -9.91
CA LEU A 291 -16.52 6.37 -11.13
C LEU A 291 -16.14 4.90 -10.88
N CYS A 292 -15.81 4.55 -9.63
CA CYS A 292 -15.47 3.19 -9.21
C CYS A 292 -16.60 2.54 -8.41
N ASN A 293 -16.60 1.20 -8.35
CA ASN A 293 -17.54 0.46 -7.51
C ASN A 293 -17.31 0.75 -6.01
N LEU A 294 -18.16 1.61 -5.45
CA LEU A 294 -18.12 2.04 -4.05
C LEU A 294 -19.55 2.32 -3.56
N LYS A 295 -19.93 1.79 -2.40
CA LYS A 295 -21.28 2.01 -1.86
C LYS A 295 -21.47 3.47 -1.43
N PRO A 296 -22.65 4.08 -1.61
CA PRO A 296 -22.89 5.48 -1.22
C PRO A 296 -22.57 5.78 0.26
N LYS A 297 -22.86 4.84 1.17
CA LYS A 297 -22.52 4.98 2.60
C LYS A 297 -21.00 5.06 2.84
N ASP A 298 -20.23 4.31 2.06
CA ASP A 298 -18.79 4.17 2.19
C ASP A 298 -18.11 5.38 1.53
N TRP A 299 -18.66 5.85 0.41
CA TRP A 299 -18.28 7.13 -0.20
C TRP A 299 -18.48 8.31 0.75
N LYS A 300 -19.67 8.42 1.35
CA LYS A 300 -19.93 9.43 2.38
C LYS A 300 -18.94 9.33 3.54
N ALA A 301 -18.63 8.12 4.01
CA ALA A 301 -17.68 7.93 5.09
C ALA A 301 -16.26 8.39 4.70
N LYS A 302 -15.80 8.09 3.47
CA LYS A 302 -14.52 8.56 2.93
C LYS A 302 -14.47 10.09 2.87
N LYS A 303 -15.50 10.75 2.32
CA LYS A 303 -15.61 12.20 2.27
C LYS A 303 -15.56 12.85 3.65
N GLU A 304 -16.28 12.31 4.63
CA GLU A 304 -16.25 12.83 6.00
C GLU A 304 -14.90 12.68 6.71
N LEU A 305 -14.05 11.79 6.21
CA LEU A 305 -12.70 11.54 6.70
C LEU A 305 -11.64 12.31 5.87
N GLY A 306 -12.05 13.11 4.89
CA GLY A 306 -11.15 13.86 4.00
C GLY A 306 -10.52 13.04 2.87
N PHE A 307 -11.01 11.83 2.60
CA PHE A 307 -10.54 10.97 1.50
C PHE A 307 -11.25 11.23 0.17
N ASP A 308 -12.04 12.31 0.07
CA ASP A 308 -12.60 12.70 -1.22
C ASP A 308 -11.60 13.48 -2.08
N ASP A 309 -10.68 14.24 -1.48
CA ASP A 309 -9.62 14.91 -2.23
C ASP A 309 -8.39 14.00 -2.37
N TYR A 310 -8.39 13.21 -3.44
CA TYR A 310 -7.33 12.26 -3.76
C TYR A 310 -6.35 12.83 -4.78
N VAL A 311 -5.06 12.68 -4.50
CA VAL A 311 -3.96 13.09 -5.38
C VAL A 311 -3.54 11.88 -6.21
N PRO A 312 -3.24 12.02 -7.51
CA PRO A 312 -2.67 10.93 -8.28
C PRO A 312 -1.39 10.36 -7.69
N ASP A 313 -1.34 9.04 -7.69
CA ASP A 313 -0.27 8.22 -7.16
C ASP A 313 0.80 8.08 -8.25
N VAL A 314 2.05 8.32 -7.89
CA VAL A 314 3.18 8.19 -8.80
C VAL A 314 3.33 6.74 -9.23
N ASP A 315 3.25 5.79 -8.30
CA ASP A 315 3.38 4.35 -8.57
C ASP A 315 2.26 3.81 -9.43
N THR A 316 0.98 4.05 -9.11
CA THR A 316 -0.13 3.58 -9.98
C THR A 316 -0.01 4.15 -11.38
N THR A 317 0.49 5.38 -11.53
CA THR A 317 0.79 5.96 -12.85
C THR A 317 1.91 5.20 -13.57
N TYR A 318 3.02 4.92 -12.89
CA TYR A 318 4.17 4.22 -13.47
C TYR A 318 3.92 2.73 -13.73
N LEU A 319 3.14 2.07 -12.88
CA LEU A 319 2.61 0.72 -13.11
C LEU A 319 1.72 0.72 -14.36
N ALA A 320 0.77 1.65 -14.47
CA ALA A 320 -0.07 1.76 -15.65
C ALA A 320 0.75 1.98 -16.94
N LEU A 321 1.85 2.75 -16.89
CA LEU A 321 2.80 2.89 -18.02
C LEU A 321 3.49 1.57 -18.36
N ALA A 322 3.97 0.83 -17.36
CA ALA A 322 4.57 -0.49 -17.57
C ALA A 322 3.55 -1.47 -18.19
N MET A 323 2.32 -1.45 -17.68
CA MET A 323 1.20 -2.26 -18.18
C MET A 323 0.84 -1.92 -19.62
N SER A 324 0.73 -0.63 -19.98
CA SER A 324 0.50 -0.19 -21.35
C SER A 324 1.55 -0.75 -22.31
N ARG A 325 2.83 -0.69 -21.93
CA ARG A 325 3.93 -1.26 -22.73
C ARG A 325 3.83 -2.78 -22.83
N LYS A 326 3.69 -3.49 -21.71
CA LYS A 326 3.52 -4.95 -21.65
C LYS A 326 2.33 -5.42 -22.50
N TRP A 327 1.23 -4.68 -22.48
CA TRP A 327 0.03 -4.96 -23.27
C TRP A 327 0.28 -4.78 -24.77
N LEU A 328 0.81 -3.63 -25.19
CA LEU A 328 1.13 -3.37 -26.60
C LEU A 328 2.07 -4.44 -27.18
N ASP A 329 3.11 -4.79 -26.42
CA ASP A 329 4.09 -5.80 -26.82
C ASP A 329 3.46 -7.20 -26.89
N LEU A 330 2.57 -7.54 -25.94
CA LEU A 330 1.84 -8.81 -25.94
C LEU A 330 0.90 -8.93 -27.15
N VAL A 331 0.12 -7.88 -27.42
CA VAL A 331 -0.82 -7.81 -28.55
C VAL A 331 -0.08 -8.00 -29.86
N LYS A 332 1.05 -7.31 -30.04
CA LYS A 332 1.91 -7.46 -31.21
C LYS A 332 2.52 -8.87 -31.31
N LYS A 333 3.06 -9.40 -30.21
CA LYS A 333 3.74 -10.70 -30.18
C LYS A 333 2.79 -11.87 -30.46
N LYS A 334 1.57 -11.84 -29.92
CA LYS A 334 0.57 -12.91 -30.09
C LYS A 334 -0.47 -12.60 -31.20
N ASN A 335 -0.34 -11.47 -31.90
CA ASN A 335 -1.29 -11.01 -32.92
C ASN A 335 -2.75 -11.03 -32.43
N LEU A 336 -3.00 -10.45 -31.25
CA LEU A 336 -4.29 -10.50 -30.58
C LEU A 336 -5.26 -9.46 -31.15
N THR A 337 -6.51 -9.86 -31.40
CA THR A 337 -7.60 -8.91 -31.70
C THR A 337 -8.05 -8.22 -30.42
N CYS A 338 -7.83 -6.91 -30.33
CA CYS A 338 -8.09 -6.10 -29.13
C CYS A 338 -8.85 -4.81 -29.46
N ASP A 339 -9.34 -4.12 -28.44
CA ASP A 339 -9.95 -2.78 -28.60
C ASP A 339 -8.89 -1.78 -29.10
N GLN A 340 -9.06 -1.32 -30.34
CA GLN A 340 -8.14 -0.37 -30.98
C GLN A 340 -8.06 0.97 -30.24
N SER A 341 -9.18 1.44 -29.65
CA SER A 341 -9.19 2.67 -28.87
C SER A 341 -8.32 2.54 -27.62
N LEU A 342 -8.37 1.38 -26.96
CA LEU A 342 -7.53 1.12 -25.79
C LEU A 342 -6.04 1.10 -26.16
N LEU A 343 -5.67 0.50 -27.30
CA LEU A 343 -4.29 0.50 -27.79
C LEU A 343 -3.78 1.92 -28.05
N GLU A 344 -4.58 2.75 -28.74
CA GLU A 344 -4.23 4.15 -29.00
C GLU A 344 -4.07 4.96 -27.71
N ASN A 345 -4.92 4.71 -26.71
CA ASN A 345 -4.80 5.36 -25.40
C ASN A 345 -3.50 4.93 -24.68
N CYS A 346 -3.12 3.66 -24.76
CA CYS A 346 -1.86 3.17 -24.22
C CYS A 346 -0.65 3.84 -24.90
N GLU A 347 -0.67 3.95 -26.23
CA GLU A 347 0.40 4.61 -26.99
C GLU A 347 0.51 6.10 -26.61
N LYS A 348 -0.61 6.83 -26.57
CA LYS A 348 -0.65 8.23 -26.15
C LYS A 348 -0.15 8.41 -24.73
N PHE A 349 -0.51 7.52 -23.82
CA PHE A 349 -0.08 7.58 -22.43
C PHE A 349 1.45 7.42 -22.29
N LEU A 350 2.07 6.61 -23.15
CA LEU A 350 3.52 6.41 -23.17
C LEU A 350 4.31 7.55 -23.85
N ASP A 351 3.67 8.36 -24.69
CA ASP A 351 4.29 9.38 -25.55
C ASP A 351 4.68 10.69 -24.83
N PHE A 352 4.73 10.66 -23.50
CA PHE A 352 5.17 11.78 -22.68
C PHE A 352 6.64 11.65 -22.26
N PRO A 353 7.34 12.76 -21.98
CA PRO A 353 8.71 12.79 -21.49
C PRO A 353 8.78 12.35 -20.01
N TRP A 354 8.48 11.08 -19.74
CA TRP A 354 8.23 10.58 -18.38
C TRP A 354 9.45 10.67 -17.47
N ILE A 355 10.65 10.42 -18.00
CA ILE A 355 11.89 10.53 -17.22
C ILE A 355 12.16 11.99 -16.84
N GLU A 356 11.95 12.93 -17.78
CA GLU A 356 12.08 14.36 -17.47
C GLU A 356 11.04 14.79 -16.43
N ILE A 357 9.79 14.32 -16.54
CA ILE A 357 8.71 14.61 -15.58
C ILE A 357 9.07 14.09 -14.19
N ILE A 358 9.50 12.84 -14.04
CA ILE A 358 9.74 12.23 -12.72
C ILE A 358 11.02 12.72 -12.06
N ASN A 359 12.02 13.13 -12.85
CA ASN A 359 13.23 13.75 -12.32
C ASN A 359 12.93 15.06 -11.56
N GLU A 360 11.81 15.73 -11.83
CA GLU A 360 11.36 16.89 -11.04
C GLU A 360 10.98 16.54 -9.60
N TYR A 361 10.65 15.28 -9.35
CA TYR A 361 10.22 14.79 -8.04
C TYR A 361 11.31 13.99 -7.33
N GLN A 362 12.42 13.67 -8.01
CA GLN A 362 13.47 12.80 -7.48
C GLN A 362 14.42 13.55 -6.54
N ILE A 363 14.56 13.02 -5.33
CA ILE A 363 15.47 13.53 -4.31
C ILE A 363 16.91 13.31 -4.78
N GLY A 364 17.70 14.39 -4.78
CA GLY A 364 19.07 14.39 -5.32
C GLY A 364 19.18 14.80 -6.79
N GLY A 365 18.07 14.95 -7.52
CA GLY A 365 18.02 15.46 -8.90
C GLY A 365 18.12 16.99 -9.01
N GLY A 366 18.47 17.71 -7.94
CA GLY A 366 18.55 19.18 -7.89
C GLY A 366 17.20 19.90 -7.72
N ASN A 367 16.09 19.22 -8.00
CA ASN A 367 14.73 19.75 -7.84
C ASN A 367 14.26 19.69 -6.38
N LYS A 368 13.59 20.75 -5.91
CA LYS A 368 13.12 20.90 -4.51
C LYS A 368 11.62 21.16 -4.40
N THR A 369 10.87 20.85 -5.45
CA THR A 369 9.47 21.29 -5.59
C THR A 369 8.46 20.40 -4.87
N ASN A 370 8.83 19.17 -4.49
CA ASN A 370 7.96 18.23 -3.77
C ASN A 370 8.75 17.41 -2.71
N PRO A 371 9.31 18.02 -1.66
CA PRO A 371 10.02 17.28 -0.62
C PRO A 371 9.07 16.39 0.22
N PRO A 372 9.57 15.33 0.86
CA PRO A 372 8.76 14.53 1.77
C PRO A 372 8.34 15.39 2.96
N THR A 373 7.04 15.41 3.26
CA THR A 373 6.49 16.09 4.44
C THR A 373 6.44 15.15 5.65
N ILE A 374 6.40 13.84 5.41
CA ILE A 374 6.46 12.79 6.42
C ILE A 374 7.76 12.00 6.21
N THR A 375 8.57 11.87 7.27
CA THR A 375 9.92 11.29 7.23
C THR A 375 10.10 10.13 8.23
N MET A 376 8.99 9.49 8.61
CA MET A 376 9.01 8.37 9.55
C MET A 376 9.63 7.10 8.98
N THR A 377 9.81 7.00 7.65
CA THR A 377 10.33 5.81 6.98
C THR A 377 11.84 5.67 7.16
N ARG A 378 12.37 5.95 8.35
CA ARG A 378 13.77 5.85 8.72
C ARG A 378 14.13 4.42 9.16
N PRO A 379 15.40 4.00 9.01
CA PRO A 379 16.57 4.79 8.60
C PRO A 379 16.87 4.74 7.09
N LEU A 380 15.84 4.62 6.24
CA LEU A 380 15.99 4.64 4.79
C LEU A 380 16.72 5.92 4.32
N ASP A 381 17.72 5.74 3.46
CA ASP A 381 18.34 6.83 2.71
C ASP A 381 17.42 7.21 1.55
N TYR A 382 16.98 8.46 1.50
CA TYR A 382 16.05 8.94 0.50
C TYR A 382 16.73 9.40 -0.80
N PHE A 383 18.06 9.43 -0.87
CA PHE A 383 18.75 9.81 -2.11
C PHE A 383 18.32 8.92 -3.27
N GLY A 384 17.81 9.53 -4.35
CA GLY A 384 17.31 8.85 -5.54
C GLY A 384 15.83 8.45 -5.50
N ALA A 385 15.15 8.62 -4.36
CA ALA A 385 13.73 8.31 -4.23
C ALA A 385 12.82 9.45 -4.72
N VAL A 386 11.57 9.09 -4.98
CA VAL A 386 10.42 9.96 -5.22
C VAL A 386 9.35 9.66 -4.17
N ASN A 387 8.61 10.68 -3.77
CA ASN A 387 7.51 10.53 -2.83
C ASN A 387 6.24 9.98 -3.53
N LEU A 388 5.30 9.48 -2.75
CA LEU A 388 4.08 8.79 -3.26
C LEU A 388 3.26 9.60 -4.25
N TRP A 389 3.06 10.89 -3.96
CA TRP A 389 2.04 11.70 -4.63
C TRP A 389 2.68 12.69 -5.60
N PHE A 390 2.07 12.82 -6.78
CA PHE A 390 2.33 13.97 -7.63
C PHE A 390 1.93 15.29 -6.94
N ASN A 391 2.44 16.41 -7.42
CA ASN A 391 2.05 17.70 -6.86
C ASN A 391 0.68 18.12 -7.40
N LYS A 392 -0.34 18.15 -6.53
CA LYS A 392 -1.69 18.64 -6.84
C LYS A 392 -2.26 19.46 -5.68
N PRO A 393 -2.41 20.78 -5.83
CA PRO A 393 -3.08 21.60 -4.82
C PRO A 393 -4.61 21.55 -4.98
N PHE A 394 -5.34 21.60 -3.87
CA PHE A 394 -6.80 21.65 -3.85
C PHE A 394 -7.29 23.02 -3.37
N GLU A 395 -8.09 23.69 -4.19
CA GLU A 395 -8.77 24.93 -3.78
C GLU A 395 -10.05 24.58 -3.03
N LYS A 396 -10.23 25.14 -1.83
CA LYS A 396 -11.46 25.01 -1.04
C LYS A 396 -12.42 26.15 -1.35
N GLU A 397 -13.70 25.96 -1.01
CA GLU A 397 -14.77 26.96 -1.22
C GLU A 397 -14.45 28.36 -0.64
N ASN A 398 -13.59 28.43 0.38
CA ASN A 398 -13.14 29.69 0.99
C ASN A 398 -11.87 30.28 0.35
N GLY A 399 -11.46 29.81 -0.83
CA GLY A 399 -10.27 30.25 -1.57
C GLY A 399 -8.94 29.74 -1.00
N ARG A 400 -8.97 28.91 0.05
CA ARG A 400 -7.74 28.34 0.63
C ARG A 400 -7.20 27.24 -0.27
N MET A 401 -5.91 27.30 -0.57
CA MET A 401 -5.18 26.21 -1.21
C MET A 401 -4.67 25.24 -0.16
N ILE A 402 -5.12 23.99 -0.22
CA ILE A 402 -4.54 22.89 0.56
C ILE A 402 -3.57 22.15 -0.34
N ARG A 403 -2.34 22.00 0.14
CA ARG A 403 -1.33 21.12 -0.43
C ARG A 403 -1.14 19.93 0.51
N GLU A 404 -0.56 18.84 -0.01
CA GLU A 404 -0.23 17.63 0.77
C GLU A 404 -1.38 17.16 1.68
N THR A 405 -2.62 17.13 1.16
CA THR A 405 -3.85 16.75 1.89
C THR A 405 -3.65 15.50 2.75
N LEU A 406 -2.87 14.56 2.22
CA LEU A 406 -2.64 13.23 2.76
C LEU A 406 -1.23 13.04 3.36
N GLY A 407 -0.43 14.10 3.40
CA GLY A 407 1.02 14.03 3.60
C GLY A 407 1.74 13.42 2.40
N ASN A 408 3.07 13.49 2.37
CA ASN A 408 3.89 12.86 1.35
C ASN A 408 5.14 12.23 1.97
N GLU A 409 5.38 10.96 1.68
CA GLU A 409 6.47 10.17 2.23
C GLU A 409 7.11 9.31 1.14
N VAL A 410 8.24 8.68 1.46
CA VAL A 410 8.92 7.74 0.55
C VAL A 410 8.44 6.32 0.81
N CYS A 411 7.98 5.64 -0.24
CA CYS A 411 7.75 4.20 -0.28
C CYS A 411 8.79 3.53 -1.19
N PRO A 412 9.64 2.63 -0.68
CA PRO A 412 10.59 1.89 -1.49
C PRO A 412 9.93 1.04 -2.59
N GLY A 413 8.78 0.42 -2.32
CA GLY A 413 8.05 -0.37 -3.31
C GLY A 413 7.68 0.44 -4.54
N HIS A 414 7.06 1.61 -4.34
CA HIS A 414 6.65 2.53 -5.41
C HIS A 414 7.80 2.96 -6.30
N ASN A 415 8.96 3.22 -5.68
CA ASN A 415 10.16 3.61 -6.43
C ASN A 415 10.69 2.48 -7.32
N MET A 416 10.47 1.22 -6.92
CA MET A 416 10.88 0.07 -7.72
C MET A 416 9.98 -0.12 -8.93
N ASP A 417 8.68 0.17 -8.79
CA ASP A 417 7.74 0.20 -9.93
C ASP A 417 8.11 1.27 -10.96
N ILE A 418 8.55 2.45 -10.49
CA ILE A 418 9.06 3.51 -11.36
C ILE A 418 10.29 3.02 -12.13
N LEU A 419 11.26 2.42 -11.44
CA LEU A 419 12.46 1.90 -12.07
C LEU A 419 12.13 0.80 -13.11
N GLU A 420 11.29 -0.18 -12.74
CA GLU A 420 10.83 -1.23 -13.67
C GLU A 420 10.22 -0.61 -14.93
N SER A 421 9.27 0.31 -14.76
CA SER A 421 8.58 0.97 -15.86
C SER A 421 9.52 1.74 -16.80
N ILE A 422 10.52 2.43 -16.25
CA ILE A 422 11.57 3.10 -17.03
C ILE A 422 12.40 2.08 -17.82
N LEU A 423 12.78 0.96 -17.22
CA LEU A 423 13.59 -0.06 -17.88
C LEU A 423 12.85 -0.76 -19.03
N ILE A 424 11.56 -1.03 -18.86
CA ILE A 424 10.72 -1.59 -19.93
C ILE A 424 10.58 -0.58 -21.08
N ASN A 425 10.40 0.71 -20.77
CA ASN A 425 10.22 1.77 -21.77
C ASN A 425 11.53 2.47 -22.21
N ARG A 426 12.68 1.92 -21.85
CA ARG A 426 14.01 2.57 -21.96
C ARG A 426 14.33 3.16 -23.34
N ALA A 427 13.89 2.48 -24.41
CA ALA A 427 14.13 2.90 -25.77
C ALA A 427 13.30 4.14 -26.15
N GLN A 428 12.00 4.14 -25.82
CA GLN A 428 11.10 5.25 -26.12
C GLN A 428 11.46 6.50 -25.30
N TRP A 429 11.83 6.32 -24.04
CA TRP A 429 12.13 7.44 -23.13
C TRP A 429 13.60 7.86 -23.13
N ASN A 430 14.42 7.32 -24.04
CA ASN A 430 15.85 7.61 -24.11
C ASN A 430 16.56 7.45 -22.75
N ALA A 431 16.17 6.44 -21.96
CA ALA A 431 16.59 6.27 -20.57
C ALA A 431 18.11 6.11 -20.39
N LEU A 432 18.82 5.73 -21.45
CA LEU A 432 20.25 5.44 -21.42
C LEU A 432 21.13 6.60 -21.89
N LYS A 433 20.59 7.83 -21.94
CA LYS A 433 21.28 9.00 -22.49
C LYS A 433 21.25 10.18 -21.52
N GLY A 434 22.37 10.89 -21.43
CA GLY A 434 22.47 12.18 -20.71
C GLY A 434 21.89 12.15 -19.30
N GLU A 435 21.11 13.17 -18.95
CA GLU A 435 20.46 13.31 -17.63
C GLU A 435 19.43 12.22 -17.32
N ASN A 436 18.84 11.59 -18.35
CA ASN A 436 17.88 10.50 -18.15
C ASN A 436 18.59 9.28 -17.57
N LEU A 437 19.83 8.98 -18.01
CA LEU A 437 20.64 7.90 -17.45
C LEU A 437 21.01 8.16 -15.98
N GLU A 438 21.34 9.40 -15.64
CA GLU A 438 21.67 9.75 -14.25
C GLU A 438 20.44 9.65 -13.34
N THR A 439 19.24 9.94 -13.85
CA THR A 439 17.97 9.72 -13.15
C THR A 439 17.75 8.24 -12.85
N VAL A 440 17.97 7.36 -13.84
CA VAL A 440 17.87 5.90 -13.69
C VAL A 440 18.87 5.39 -12.65
N LYS A 441 20.13 5.82 -12.73
CA LYS A 441 21.19 5.41 -11.78
C LYS A 441 20.88 5.84 -10.35
N ARG A 442 20.24 7.00 -10.14
CA ARG A 442 19.80 7.42 -8.81
C ARG A 442 18.72 6.51 -8.24
N PHE A 443 17.72 6.09 -9.02
CA PHE A 443 16.74 5.10 -8.56
C PHE A 443 17.39 3.77 -8.21
N LEU A 444 18.31 3.29 -9.05
CA LEU A 444 19.05 2.06 -8.74
C LEU A 444 19.87 2.18 -7.46
N THR A 445 20.54 3.33 -7.26
CA THR A 445 21.32 3.61 -6.04
C THR A 445 20.42 3.60 -4.80
N PHE A 446 19.23 4.20 -4.87
CA PHE A 446 18.25 4.19 -3.78
C PHE A 446 17.92 2.75 -3.34
N HIS A 447 17.57 1.89 -4.31
CA HIS A 447 17.24 0.49 -4.00
C HIS A 447 18.44 -0.27 -3.47
N HIS A 448 19.61 -0.13 -4.11
CA HIS A 448 20.84 -0.78 -3.64
C HIS A 448 21.17 -0.40 -2.20
N ASN A 449 21.10 0.89 -1.86
CA ASN A 449 21.30 1.38 -0.49
C ASN A 449 20.30 0.76 0.49
N ALA A 450 19.03 0.64 0.11
CA ALA A 450 18.00 0.02 0.95
C ALA A 450 18.25 -1.49 1.19
N PHE A 451 18.77 -2.20 0.20
CA PHE A 451 19.09 -3.62 0.30
C PHE A 451 20.39 -3.87 1.07
N ILE A 452 21.49 -3.21 0.71
CA ILE A 452 22.82 -3.44 1.30
C ILE A 452 22.88 -3.05 2.78
N SER A 453 22.12 -2.02 3.19
CA SER A 453 21.99 -1.63 4.60
C SER A 453 21.11 -2.58 5.42
N GLY A 454 20.35 -3.46 4.77
CA GLY A 454 19.34 -4.30 5.42
C GLY A 454 18.02 -3.58 5.72
N ASN A 455 17.90 -2.29 5.37
CA ASN A 455 16.72 -1.47 5.67
C ASN A 455 15.43 -2.02 5.05
N PHE A 456 15.51 -2.70 3.91
CA PHE A 456 14.39 -3.36 3.25
C PHE A 456 13.63 -4.36 4.15
N LYS A 457 14.28 -4.88 5.21
CA LYS A 457 13.68 -5.82 6.17
C LYS A 457 12.89 -5.16 7.30
N HIS A 458 13.04 -3.85 7.48
CA HIS A 458 12.44 -3.15 8.60
C HIS A 458 11.05 -2.62 8.24
N ASP A 459 10.01 -3.07 8.95
CA ASP A 459 8.65 -2.53 8.84
C ASP A 459 8.62 -1.00 8.88
N SER A 460 9.49 -0.37 9.69
CA SER A 460 9.62 1.08 9.81
C SER A 460 10.01 1.76 8.49
N ALA A 461 10.80 1.11 7.63
CA ALA A 461 11.34 1.66 6.39
C ALA A 461 10.41 1.46 5.18
N VAL A 462 9.52 0.46 5.21
CA VAL A 462 8.70 0.06 4.05
C VAL A 462 7.20 0.37 4.17
N ARG A 463 6.80 1.25 5.12
CA ARG A 463 5.45 1.48 5.69
C ARG A 463 4.18 1.42 4.81
N PHE A 464 4.28 1.55 3.49
CA PHE A 464 3.15 1.34 2.58
C PHE A 464 2.92 -0.13 2.28
N TYR A 465 3.96 -0.94 2.34
CA TYR A 465 3.89 -2.37 2.11
C TYR A 465 4.57 -3.12 3.23
N LEU A 466 4.45 -4.44 3.17
CA LEU A 466 5.25 -5.33 3.99
C LEU A 466 6.64 -5.51 3.33
N PRO A 467 7.69 -5.80 4.10
CA PRO A 467 9.03 -6.07 3.56
C PRO A 467 9.03 -7.09 2.41
N GLU A 468 8.24 -8.16 2.52
CA GLU A 468 8.11 -9.22 1.53
C GLU A 468 7.49 -8.76 0.21
N ILE A 469 6.62 -7.75 0.21
CA ILE A 469 6.08 -7.17 -1.02
C ILE A 469 7.18 -6.41 -1.75
N TYR A 470 7.93 -5.57 -1.01
CA TYR A 470 9.07 -4.86 -1.59
C TYR A 470 10.12 -5.82 -2.17
N VAL A 471 10.39 -6.93 -1.47
CA VAL A 471 11.28 -7.99 -1.96
C VAL A 471 10.70 -8.68 -3.21
N SER A 472 9.38 -8.87 -3.30
CA SER A 472 8.76 -9.43 -4.51
C SER A 472 8.90 -8.54 -5.73
N TYR A 473 8.96 -7.22 -5.54
CA TYR A 473 9.19 -6.27 -6.63
C TYR A 473 10.63 -6.39 -7.17
N ALA A 474 11.60 -6.77 -6.32
CA ALA A 474 12.94 -7.08 -6.80
C ALA A 474 12.95 -8.28 -7.77
N GLY A 475 12.06 -9.26 -7.55
CA GLY A 475 11.83 -10.35 -8.50
C GLY A 475 11.34 -9.86 -9.86
N ARG A 476 10.32 -8.99 -9.88
CA ARG A 476 9.80 -8.39 -11.13
C ARG A 476 10.83 -7.53 -11.85
N LEU A 477 11.55 -6.71 -11.10
CA LEU A 477 12.64 -5.88 -11.61
C LEU A 477 13.73 -6.76 -12.26
N TYR A 478 14.11 -7.86 -11.61
CA TYR A 478 15.12 -8.76 -12.14
C TYR A 478 14.64 -9.50 -13.41
N ASP A 479 13.38 -9.91 -13.46
CA ASP A 479 12.82 -10.51 -14.68
C ASP A 479 12.85 -9.52 -15.86
N THR A 480 12.52 -8.24 -15.59
CA THR A 480 12.70 -7.15 -16.56
C THR A 480 14.15 -6.94 -16.95
N TRP A 481 15.08 -6.94 -15.99
CA TRP A 481 16.52 -6.77 -16.21
C TRP A 481 17.08 -7.79 -17.20
N LEU A 482 16.64 -9.05 -17.10
CA LEU A 482 17.04 -10.12 -18.02
C LEU A 482 16.58 -9.91 -19.47
N THR A 483 15.64 -8.99 -19.73
CA THR A 483 15.24 -8.62 -21.10
C THR A 483 16.11 -7.54 -21.73
N ILE A 484 17.04 -6.97 -20.96
CA ILE A 484 17.92 -5.88 -21.40
C ILE A 484 19.21 -6.48 -21.96
N PRO A 485 19.67 -6.06 -23.16
CA PRO A 485 20.96 -6.47 -23.72
C PRO A 485 22.15 -6.15 -22.78
N GLU A 486 23.17 -7.01 -22.76
CA GLU A 486 24.34 -6.90 -21.86
C GLU A 486 25.07 -5.55 -21.97
N ASP A 487 25.20 -5.00 -23.18
CA ASP A 487 25.83 -3.69 -23.41
C ASP A 487 25.05 -2.56 -22.73
N GLN A 488 23.72 -2.63 -22.75
CA GLN A 488 22.85 -1.67 -22.07
C GLN A 488 22.85 -1.90 -20.55
N GLN A 489 22.91 -3.15 -20.10
CA GLN A 489 23.06 -3.47 -18.68
C GLN A 489 24.33 -2.82 -18.11
N GLN A 490 25.46 -2.94 -18.79
CA GLN A 490 26.73 -2.34 -18.36
C GLN A 490 26.68 -0.80 -18.28
N VAL A 491 25.85 -0.15 -19.10
CA VAL A 491 25.64 1.31 -19.05
C VAL A 491 24.79 1.72 -17.84
N ILE A 492 23.76 0.93 -17.52
CA ILE A 492 22.85 1.20 -16.41
C ILE A 492 23.52 0.91 -15.07
N ASP A 493 24.16 -0.25 -14.96
CA ASP A 493 24.68 -0.80 -13.72
C ASP A 493 26.11 -1.35 -13.89
N PRO A 494 27.11 -0.47 -14.04
CA PRO A 494 28.50 -0.91 -14.22
C PRO A 494 29.09 -1.61 -12.98
N ASP A 495 28.46 -1.46 -11.81
CA ASP A 495 28.96 -1.95 -10.54
C ASP A 495 28.27 -3.25 -10.06
N GLY A 496 27.27 -3.75 -10.79
CA GLY A 496 26.55 -4.97 -10.43
C GLY A 496 25.58 -4.87 -9.25
N LYS A 497 25.01 -3.68 -8.99
CA LYS A 497 24.03 -3.42 -7.93
C LYS A 497 22.76 -4.29 -8.04
N ILE A 498 22.31 -4.61 -9.25
CA ILE A 498 21.14 -5.46 -9.49
C ILE A 498 21.38 -6.89 -8.97
N GLU A 499 22.59 -7.43 -9.18
CA GLU A 499 22.95 -8.76 -8.66
C GLU A 499 23.05 -8.76 -7.13
N ASP A 500 23.60 -7.70 -6.52
CA ASP A 500 23.60 -7.55 -5.06
C ASP A 500 22.16 -7.57 -4.49
N ILE A 501 21.25 -6.81 -5.10
CA ILE A 501 19.82 -6.80 -4.73
C ILE A 501 19.24 -8.22 -4.90
N ARG A 502 19.52 -8.90 -6.01
CA ARG A 502 19.05 -10.28 -6.27
C ARG A 502 19.49 -11.23 -5.16
N HIS A 503 20.77 -11.24 -4.83
CA HIS A 503 21.32 -12.13 -3.80
C HIS A 503 20.70 -11.87 -2.42
N LEU A 504 20.54 -10.61 -2.03
CA LEU A 504 19.94 -10.22 -0.75
C LEU A 504 18.44 -10.54 -0.68
N ALA A 505 17.71 -10.37 -1.79
CA ALA A 505 16.31 -10.75 -1.92
C ALA A 505 16.12 -12.28 -1.81
N ILE A 506 16.93 -13.07 -2.51
CA ILE A 506 16.95 -14.54 -2.40
C ILE A 506 17.19 -14.96 -0.95
N HIS A 507 18.20 -14.36 -0.29
CA HIS A 507 18.51 -14.67 1.10
C HIS A 507 17.33 -14.38 2.03
N TYR A 508 16.64 -13.25 1.84
CA TYR A 508 15.44 -12.92 2.62
C TYR A 508 14.32 -13.95 2.40
N CYS A 509 13.98 -14.28 1.16
CA CYS A 509 12.94 -15.27 0.87
C CYS A 509 13.28 -16.65 1.46
N LYS A 510 14.55 -17.08 1.38
CA LYS A 510 14.99 -18.37 1.90
C LYS A 510 14.95 -18.45 3.42
N PHE A 511 15.55 -17.48 4.12
CA PHE A 511 15.79 -17.58 5.57
C PHE A 511 14.78 -16.81 6.40
N ASP A 512 14.39 -15.62 5.96
CA ASP A 512 13.47 -14.76 6.69
C ASP A 512 12.01 -15.09 6.38
N MET A 513 11.68 -15.60 5.18
CA MET A 513 10.33 -16.06 4.84
C MET A 513 10.19 -17.58 4.99
N LEU A 514 10.65 -18.38 4.02
CA LEU A 514 10.40 -19.83 3.94
C LEU A 514 11.11 -20.64 5.03
N GLY A 515 12.15 -20.07 5.64
CA GLY A 515 12.81 -20.62 6.84
C GLY A 515 11.97 -20.51 8.11
N LYS A 516 10.79 -19.88 8.06
CA LYS A 516 9.90 -19.65 9.19
C LYS A 516 8.44 -19.91 8.83
N THR A 517 7.55 -19.86 9.81
CA THR A 517 6.09 -19.93 9.60
C THR A 517 5.62 -18.82 8.65
N LEU A 518 4.85 -19.17 7.64
CA LEU A 518 4.19 -18.28 6.68
C LEU A 518 2.70 -18.62 6.57
N ASN A 519 1.91 -17.63 6.15
CA ASN A 519 0.55 -17.87 5.65
C ASN A 519 0.57 -18.04 4.10
N PRO A 520 -0.56 -18.39 3.46
CA PRO A 520 -0.63 -18.57 2.01
C PRO A 520 -0.24 -17.33 1.19
N PHE A 521 -0.59 -16.14 1.65
CA PHE A 521 -0.20 -14.90 0.96
C PHE A 521 1.31 -14.70 0.98
N ASP A 522 1.96 -14.80 2.14
CA ASP A 522 3.41 -14.67 2.23
C ASP A 522 4.12 -15.78 1.41
N ALA A 523 3.58 -17.00 1.43
CA ALA A 523 4.12 -18.13 0.68
C ALA A 523 4.05 -17.89 -0.83
N SER A 524 2.93 -17.33 -1.32
CA SER A 524 2.78 -16.98 -2.73
C SER A 524 3.83 -15.96 -3.18
N LEU A 525 4.09 -14.93 -2.37
CA LEU A 525 5.14 -13.95 -2.63
C LEU A 525 6.51 -14.61 -2.69
N ALA A 526 6.88 -15.43 -1.69
CA ALA A 526 8.19 -16.07 -1.67
C ALA A 526 8.42 -17.00 -2.88
N VAL A 527 7.41 -17.77 -3.27
CA VAL A 527 7.47 -18.69 -4.42
C VAL A 527 7.65 -17.92 -5.72
N ALA A 528 6.79 -16.92 -5.98
CA ALA A 528 6.89 -16.11 -7.19
C ALA A 528 8.25 -15.40 -7.24
N THR A 529 8.66 -14.79 -6.14
CA THR A 529 9.92 -14.03 -6.04
C THR A 529 11.13 -14.91 -6.31
N LEU A 530 11.27 -16.06 -5.65
CA LEU A 530 12.42 -16.95 -5.88
C LEU A 530 12.47 -17.50 -7.31
N SER A 531 11.31 -17.75 -7.91
CA SER A 531 11.21 -18.18 -9.32
C SER A 531 11.68 -17.06 -10.27
N LEU A 532 11.21 -15.83 -10.05
CA LEU A 532 11.59 -14.67 -10.85
C LEU A 532 13.08 -14.31 -10.67
N LEU A 533 13.61 -14.39 -9.45
CA LEU A 533 15.02 -14.14 -9.15
C LEU A 533 15.98 -15.24 -9.67
N ARG A 534 15.46 -16.30 -10.30
CA ARG A 534 16.25 -17.46 -10.78
C ARG A 534 17.08 -18.06 -9.65
N TYR A 535 16.40 -18.50 -8.58
CA TYR A 535 17.05 -19.21 -7.49
C TYR A 535 17.93 -20.35 -8.02
N GLU A 536 19.12 -20.53 -7.46
CA GLU A 536 20.15 -21.36 -8.11
C GLU A 536 19.96 -22.87 -7.88
N THR A 537 19.12 -23.25 -6.91
CA THR A 537 18.96 -24.64 -6.46
C THR A 537 17.50 -25.11 -6.51
N PRO A 538 16.89 -25.22 -7.71
CA PRO A 538 15.46 -25.51 -7.91
C PRO A 538 14.91 -26.77 -7.22
N LYS A 539 15.77 -27.70 -6.79
CA LYS A 539 15.38 -29.02 -6.27
C LYS A 539 15.81 -29.26 -4.82
N ASP A 540 16.22 -28.22 -4.12
CA ASP A 540 16.55 -28.30 -2.69
C ASP A 540 15.30 -28.33 -1.79
N GLY A 541 14.10 -28.16 -2.38
CA GLY A 541 12.81 -28.20 -1.70
C GLY A 541 12.39 -26.90 -1.03
N ILE A 542 13.15 -25.81 -1.19
CA ILE A 542 12.80 -24.51 -0.58
C ILE A 542 11.54 -23.93 -1.21
N ILE A 543 11.42 -23.90 -2.53
CA ILE A 543 10.24 -23.33 -3.21
C ILE A 543 9.03 -24.24 -3.01
N GLU A 544 9.22 -25.56 -3.05
CA GLU A 544 8.20 -26.58 -2.81
C GLU A 544 7.56 -26.45 -1.42
N ARG A 545 8.28 -25.89 -0.44
CA ARG A 545 7.69 -25.55 0.86
C ARG A 545 6.61 -24.50 0.75
N GLY A 546 6.81 -23.47 -0.06
CA GLY A 546 5.78 -22.47 -0.31
C GLY A 546 4.56 -23.09 -0.99
N ILE A 547 4.78 -23.95 -1.99
CA ILE A 547 3.70 -24.70 -2.65
C ILE A 547 2.94 -25.60 -1.66
N ARG A 548 3.65 -26.29 -0.76
CA ARG A 548 3.04 -27.09 0.31
C ARG A 548 2.12 -26.24 1.19
N ILE A 549 2.57 -25.04 1.57
CA ILE A 549 1.78 -24.13 2.40
C ILE A 549 0.50 -23.71 1.67
N LEU A 550 0.58 -23.39 0.37
CA LEU A 550 -0.60 -23.07 -0.45
C LEU A 550 -1.58 -24.24 -0.46
N HIS A 551 -1.10 -25.45 -0.77
CA HIS A 551 -1.91 -26.66 -0.82
C HIS A 551 -2.58 -26.99 0.53
N ASP A 552 -1.81 -27.04 1.62
CA ASP A 552 -2.29 -27.43 2.96
C ASP A 552 -3.34 -26.46 3.53
N HIS A 553 -3.40 -25.22 3.02
CA HIS A 553 -4.33 -24.19 3.49
C HIS A 553 -5.54 -23.99 2.56
N LEU A 554 -5.69 -24.78 1.49
CA LEU A 554 -6.88 -24.72 0.65
C LEU A 554 -8.16 -24.91 1.48
N GLY A 555 -9.13 -24.02 1.29
CA GLY A 555 -10.43 -24.02 1.97
C GLY A 555 -10.48 -23.25 3.29
N GLU A 556 -9.42 -22.54 3.68
CA GLU A 556 -9.44 -21.71 4.89
C GLU A 556 -10.29 -20.43 4.76
N GLY A 557 -10.64 -20.04 3.53
CA GLY A 557 -11.40 -18.85 3.20
C GLY A 557 -12.89 -18.95 3.50
N ARG A 558 -13.56 -17.79 3.58
CA ARG A 558 -15.03 -17.75 3.79
C ARG A 558 -15.75 -17.87 2.45
N LYS A 559 -17.03 -18.24 2.46
CA LYS A 559 -17.92 -18.21 1.27
C LYS A 559 -17.33 -18.92 0.03
N LYS A 560 -16.67 -20.06 0.23
CA LYS A 560 -16.00 -20.88 -0.80
C LYS A 560 -14.71 -20.29 -1.39
N HIS A 561 -14.17 -19.21 -0.84
CA HIS A 561 -12.84 -18.76 -1.22
C HIS A 561 -11.78 -19.78 -0.74
N PRO A 562 -10.73 -20.08 -1.54
CA PRO A 562 -9.65 -20.97 -1.14
C PRO A 562 -8.91 -20.46 0.10
N TYR A 563 -8.67 -19.15 0.20
CA TYR A 563 -7.86 -18.54 1.25
C TYR A 563 -8.58 -17.43 2.00
N LYS A 564 -8.04 -17.05 3.17
CA LYS A 564 -8.48 -15.85 3.89
C LYS A 564 -8.03 -14.58 3.14
N ALA A 565 -8.62 -13.46 3.52
CA ALA A 565 -8.12 -12.14 3.16
C ALA A 565 -6.90 -11.82 4.03
N TYR A 566 -5.73 -11.65 3.42
CA TYR A 566 -4.50 -11.22 4.09
C TYR A 566 -4.14 -9.78 3.70
N GLU A 567 -3.43 -9.08 4.57
CA GLU A 567 -2.95 -7.73 4.29
C GLU A 567 -1.89 -7.75 3.18
N TRP A 568 -2.07 -6.93 2.15
CA TRP A 568 -1.06 -6.74 1.10
C TRP A 568 -0.39 -5.36 1.15
N THR A 569 -1.11 -4.35 1.63
CA THR A 569 -0.65 -2.99 1.84
C THR A 569 -1.19 -2.51 3.19
N MET A 570 -0.41 -1.62 3.78
CA MET A 570 -0.78 -0.85 4.95
C MET A 570 -0.86 0.60 4.52
N VAL A 571 -2.01 1.22 4.74
CA VAL A 571 -2.20 2.64 4.42
C VAL A 571 -2.47 3.42 5.68
N ARG A 572 -1.89 4.62 5.72
CA ARG A 572 -2.11 5.67 6.72
C ARG A 572 -1.64 5.33 8.14
N HIS A 573 -1.20 6.38 8.80
CA HIS A 573 -0.67 6.40 10.15
C HIS A 573 -1.52 7.39 10.98
N PRO A 574 -1.60 7.28 12.33
CA PRO A 574 -1.37 6.11 13.17
C PRO A 574 -2.50 5.08 13.05
N THR A 575 -3.55 5.41 12.31
CA THR A 575 -4.70 4.56 12.00
C THR A 575 -4.23 3.50 11.01
N ARG A 576 -3.64 2.40 11.51
CA ARG A 576 -3.21 1.30 10.65
C ARG A 576 -4.43 0.77 9.88
N ILE A 577 -4.50 1.03 8.57
CA ILE A 577 -5.51 0.46 7.68
C ILE A 577 -4.84 -0.65 6.90
N ILE A 578 -5.32 -1.87 7.08
CA ILE A 578 -4.86 -3.02 6.30
C ILE A 578 -5.82 -3.23 5.15
N VAL A 579 -5.29 -3.59 3.99
CA VAL A 579 -6.09 -3.79 2.77
C VAL A 579 -5.88 -5.22 2.27
N GLY A 580 -6.92 -5.83 1.73
CA GLY A 580 -6.85 -7.15 1.10
C GLY A 580 -8.23 -7.74 0.85
N SER A 581 -8.27 -8.88 0.17
CA SER A 581 -9.48 -9.69 0.05
C SER A 581 -9.11 -11.15 -0.16
N GLU A 582 -10.11 -12.01 -0.02
CA GLU A 582 -9.92 -13.43 -0.28
C GLU A 582 -9.46 -13.69 -1.72
N VAL A 583 -10.05 -13.00 -2.71
CA VAL A 583 -9.67 -13.15 -4.13
C VAL A 583 -8.29 -12.57 -4.43
N THR A 584 -7.85 -11.52 -3.71
CA THR A 584 -6.47 -11.02 -3.81
C THR A 584 -5.48 -12.13 -3.50
N THR A 585 -5.69 -12.89 -2.42
CA THR A 585 -4.79 -14.02 -2.09
C THR A 585 -4.82 -15.09 -3.19
N SER A 586 -5.98 -15.37 -3.79
CA SER A 586 -6.10 -16.29 -4.94
C SER A 586 -5.29 -15.82 -6.16
N LEU A 587 -5.32 -14.52 -6.49
CA LEU A 587 -4.54 -13.94 -7.61
C LEU A 587 -3.03 -14.09 -7.40
N PHE A 588 -2.54 -13.82 -6.18
CA PHE A 588 -1.11 -13.98 -5.87
C PHE A 588 -0.69 -15.45 -5.87
N ALA A 589 -1.51 -16.35 -5.31
CA ALA A 589 -1.25 -17.79 -5.36
C ALA A 589 -1.24 -18.31 -6.81
N MET A 590 -2.15 -17.85 -7.67
CA MET A 590 -2.18 -18.17 -9.09
C MET A 590 -0.86 -17.77 -9.78
N ASN A 591 -0.42 -16.53 -9.59
CA ASN A 591 0.87 -16.07 -10.14
C ASN A 591 2.05 -16.89 -9.61
N ALA A 592 2.04 -17.23 -8.32
CA ALA A 592 3.07 -18.08 -7.72
C ALA A 592 3.16 -19.46 -8.38
N ILE A 593 2.01 -20.10 -8.66
CA ILE A 593 2.00 -21.39 -9.38
C ILE A 593 2.51 -21.23 -10.81
N ALA A 594 2.10 -20.19 -11.54
CA ALA A 594 2.56 -19.95 -12.91
C ALA A 594 4.08 -19.73 -12.97
N CYS A 595 4.61 -18.90 -12.07
CA CYS A 595 6.05 -18.65 -11.95
C CYS A 595 6.82 -19.93 -11.59
N TYR A 596 6.31 -20.72 -10.62
CA TYR A 596 6.92 -21.98 -10.21
C TYR A 596 6.99 -22.99 -11.36
N LYS A 597 5.87 -23.20 -12.06
CA LYS A 597 5.82 -24.10 -13.22
C LYS A 597 6.78 -23.68 -14.31
N LYS A 598 6.85 -22.37 -14.63
CA LYS A 598 7.81 -21.85 -15.61
C LYS A 598 9.25 -22.09 -15.18
N TYR A 599 9.56 -21.86 -13.91
CA TYR A 599 10.92 -21.97 -13.37
C TYR A 599 11.44 -23.42 -13.32
N LEU A 600 10.54 -24.41 -13.18
CA LEU A 600 10.92 -25.82 -13.22
C LEU A 600 11.06 -26.43 -14.62
N LYS A 601 10.53 -25.75 -15.65
CA LYS A 601 10.71 -26.10 -17.06
C LYS A 601 12.09 -25.65 -17.54
#